data_AF-A0A3N9VQT6-F1
#
_entry.id   AF-A0A3N9VQT6-F1
#
_cell.length_a   1.000
_cell.length_b   1.000
_cell.length_c   1.000
_cell.angle_alpha   90.00
_cell.angle_beta   90.00
_cell.angle_gamma   90.00
#
_symmetry.space_group_name_H-M   'P 1'
#
loop_
_entity.id
_entity.type
_entity.pdbx_description
1 polymer ?
#
loop_
_entity_poly.entity_id
_entity_poly.type
_entity_poly.pdbx_seq_one_letter_code
_entity_poly.pdbx_strand_id
1 'polypeptide(L)'
;MEIKESDIQVEFYRGSGPGGQHRNVTDSAVRIRHLPTGIVVQASERRSQSQNRGLAMERLRKALARREMTVKKRTSTKVPRREREKRLLGKKGVAEKKKRRTVPDHES
;
A
#
# COMPACT_ATOMS: atom_id res chain seq x y z
N MET A 1 13.73 2.22 -14.45
CA MET A 1 13.30 2.05 -15.85
C MET A 1 13.41 3.32 -16.70
N GLU A 2 14.02 3.24 -17.89
CA GLU A 2 13.82 4.24 -18.96
C GLU A 2 12.52 3.91 -19.70
N ILE A 3 11.68 4.91 -20.01
CA ILE A 3 10.41 4.69 -20.70
C ILE A 3 10.57 5.18 -22.14
N LYS A 4 10.54 4.26 -23.10
CA LYS A 4 10.58 4.59 -24.53
C LYS A 4 9.20 5.03 -24.99
N GLU A 5 9.13 6.01 -25.89
CA GLU A 5 7.85 6.46 -26.45
C GLU A 5 7.15 5.36 -27.26
N SER A 6 7.90 4.44 -27.88
CA SER A 6 7.36 3.28 -28.60
C SER A 6 6.56 2.32 -27.73
N ASP A 7 6.85 2.27 -26.43
CA ASP A 7 6.25 1.32 -25.49
C ASP A 7 4.96 1.87 -24.87
N ILE A 8 4.54 3.05 -25.30
CA ILE A 8 3.45 3.82 -24.72
C ILE A 8 2.36 4.08 -25.75
N GLN A 9 1.13 3.74 -25.41
CA GLN A 9 -0.05 4.14 -26.15
C GLN A 9 -0.73 5.29 -25.42
N VAL A 10 -0.96 6.41 -26.13
CA VAL A 10 -1.63 7.60 -25.60
C VAL A 10 -2.99 7.74 -26.25
N GLU A 11 -4.03 7.84 -25.43
CA GLU A 11 -5.41 8.05 -25.85
C GLU A 11 -5.93 9.36 -25.24
N PHE A 12 -6.60 10.16 -26.05
CA PHE A 12 -7.29 11.37 -25.62
C PHE A 12 -8.77 11.08 -25.52
N TYR A 13 -9.41 11.54 -24.45
CA TYR A 13 -10.83 11.31 -24.23
C TYR A 13 -11.44 12.46 -23.45
N ARG A 14 -12.77 12.49 -23.44
CA ARG A 14 -13.53 13.46 -22.69
C ARG A 14 -13.59 13.10 -21.22
N GLY A 15 -13.20 14.03 -20.35
CA GLY A 15 -13.19 13.80 -18.91
C GLY A 15 -14.59 13.61 -18.34
N SER A 16 -14.82 12.53 -17.60
CA SER A 16 -16.07 12.31 -16.87
C SER A 16 -16.09 13.08 -15.55
N GLY A 17 -17.22 13.68 -15.18
CA GLY A 17 -17.48 14.25 -13.85
C GLY A 17 -18.20 15.60 -13.87
N PRO A 18 -18.69 16.08 -12.70
CA PRO A 18 -19.36 17.37 -12.61
C PRO A 18 -18.41 18.48 -13.07
N GLY A 19 -18.81 19.20 -14.10
CA GLY A 19 -18.05 20.32 -14.66
C GLY A 19 -18.91 21.11 -15.64
N GLY A 20 -18.55 22.38 -15.82
CA GLY A 20 -19.21 23.24 -16.78
C GLY A 20 -19.00 22.80 -18.23
N GLN A 21 -19.64 23.51 -19.15
CA GLN A 21 -19.66 23.23 -20.60
C GLN A 21 -18.27 22.85 -21.17
N HIS A 22 -17.21 23.54 -20.75
CA HIS A 22 -15.86 23.30 -21.26
C HIS A 22 -15.33 21.87 -20.98
N ARG A 23 -15.65 21.27 -19.82
CA ARG A 23 -15.22 19.91 -19.46
C ARG A 23 -15.94 18.84 -20.27
N ASN A 24 -17.19 19.10 -20.65
CA ASN A 24 -18.06 18.15 -21.34
C ASN A 24 -17.97 18.21 -22.87
N VAL A 25 -17.20 19.15 -23.43
CA VAL A 25 -17.06 19.32 -24.88
C VAL A 25 -15.64 19.02 -25.34
N THR A 26 -14.64 19.30 -24.50
CA THR A 26 -13.22 19.24 -24.89
C THR A 26 -12.59 17.91 -24.48
N ASP A 27 -11.87 17.27 -25.41
CA ASP A 27 -11.12 16.04 -25.16
C ASP A 27 -9.79 16.34 -24.48
N SER A 28 -9.86 16.86 -23.26
CA SER A 28 -8.70 17.27 -22.48
C SER A 28 -8.09 16.15 -21.64
N ALA A 29 -8.80 15.06 -21.36
CA ALA A 29 -8.31 13.97 -20.54
C ALA A 29 -7.38 13.05 -21.35
N VAL A 30 -6.33 12.56 -20.69
CA VAL A 30 -5.31 11.71 -21.32
C VAL A 30 -5.21 10.39 -20.56
N ARG A 31 -5.26 9.28 -21.30
CA ARG A 31 -4.95 7.94 -20.81
C ARG A 31 -3.67 7.47 -21.47
N ILE A 32 -2.78 6.93 -20.66
CA ILE A 32 -1.50 6.40 -21.11
C ILE A 32 -1.40 4.94 -20.66
N ARG A 33 -1.18 4.04 -21.62
CA ARG A 33 -0.95 2.62 -21.38
C ARG A 33 0.50 2.27 -21.71
N HIS A 34 1.19 1.64 -20.78
CA HIS A 34 2.50 1.05 -21.03
C HIS A 34 2.33 -0.41 -21.45
N LEU A 35 2.65 -0.68 -22.72
CA LEU A 35 2.43 -1.97 -23.36
C LEU A 35 3.14 -3.14 -22.63
N PRO A 36 4.43 -3.06 -22.27
CA PRO A 36 5.13 -4.23 -21.74
C PRO A 36 4.77 -4.55 -20.29
N THR A 37 4.33 -3.59 -19.48
CA THR A 37 3.91 -3.86 -18.09
C THR A 37 2.40 -3.98 -17.91
N GLY A 38 1.62 -3.56 -18.91
CA GLY A 38 0.15 -3.48 -18.86
C GLY A 38 -0.39 -2.38 -17.94
N ILE A 39 0.46 -1.51 -17.40
CA ILE A 39 0.03 -0.43 -16.50
C ILE A 39 -0.66 0.66 -17.30
N VAL A 40 -1.88 1.01 -16.86
CA VAL A 40 -2.66 2.11 -17.41
C VAL A 40 -2.75 3.21 -16.38
N VAL A 41 -2.45 4.44 -16.79
CA VAL A 41 -2.60 5.65 -15.97
C VAL A 41 -3.43 6.68 -16.72
N GLN A 42 -4.12 7.54 -15.99
CA GLN A 42 -4.98 8.57 -16.56
C GLN A 42 -4.80 9.89 -15.82
N ALA A 43 -4.99 11.00 -16.52
CA ALA A 43 -4.95 12.35 -15.98
C ALA A 43 -6.00 13.24 -16.65
N SER A 44 -6.79 13.92 -15.84
CA SER A 44 -7.86 14.84 -16.29
C SER A 44 -8.01 16.06 -15.38
N GLU A 45 -6.97 16.41 -14.61
CA GLU A 45 -7.07 17.52 -13.63
C GLU A 45 -6.95 18.90 -14.26
N ARG A 46 -6.24 19.00 -15.40
CA ARG A 46 -5.96 20.28 -16.05
C ARG A 46 -6.88 20.47 -17.25
N ARG A 47 -7.02 21.73 -17.66
CA ARG A 47 -7.83 22.10 -18.84
C ARG A 47 -7.16 21.71 -20.17
N SER A 48 -5.83 21.62 -20.22
CA SER A 48 -5.11 21.32 -21.46
C SER A 48 -4.59 19.88 -21.51
N GLN A 49 -4.67 19.29 -22.72
CA GLN A 49 -4.21 17.92 -22.98
C GLN A 49 -2.70 17.74 -22.77
N SER A 50 -1.88 18.76 -23.07
CA SER A 50 -0.42 18.70 -22.92
C SER A 50 -0.02 18.61 -21.44
N GLN A 51 -0.67 19.40 -20.58
CA GLN A 51 -0.46 19.33 -19.13
C GLN A 51 -0.91 17.98 -18.58
N ASN A 52 -2.06 17.46 -19.03
CA ASN A 52 -2.53 16.14 -18.62
C ASN A 52 -1.61 15.01 -19.14
N ARG A 53 -1.03 15.11 -20.34
CA ARG A 53 -0.03 14.16 -20.86
C ARG A 53 1.23 14.15 -19.98
N GLY A 54 1.73 15.32 -19.59
CA GLY A 54 2.87 15.44 -18.67
C GLY A 54 2.60 14.80 -17.31
N LEU A 55 1.43 15.08 -16.72
CA LEU A 55 0.97 14.49 -15.45
C LEU A 55 0.80 12.96 -15.54
N ALA A 56 0.19 12.47 -16.63
CA ALA A 56 0.04 11.04 -16.85
C ALA A 56 1.41 10.35 -16.98
N MET A 57 2.38 10.98 -17.65
CA MET A 57 3.74 10.45 -17.78
C MET A 57 4.48 10.40 -16.43
N GLU A 58 4.33 11.43 -15.60
CA GLU A 58 4.87 11.44 -14.23
C GLU A 58 4.26 10.32 -13.38
N ARG A 59 2.95 10.10 -13.49
CA ARG A 59 2.25 8.98 -12.83
C ARG A 59 2.74 7.64 -13.31
N LEU A 60 2.96 7.48 -14.62
CA LEU A 60 3.49 6.24 -15.18
C LEU A 60 4.89 5.94 -14.61
N ARG A 61 5.78 6.94 -14.56
CA ARG A 61 7.11 6.80 -13.94
C ARG A 61 7.02 6.34 -12.48
N LYS A 62 6.14 6.96 -11.68
CA LYS A 62 5.92 6.56 -10.28
C LYS A 62 5.36 5.14 -10.16
N ALA A 63 4.42 4.76 -11.03
CA ALA A 63 3.84 3.43 -11.03
C ALA A 63 4.86 2.34 -11.40
N LEU A 64 5.71 2.61 -12.40
CA LEU A 64 6.81 1.71 -12.79
C LEU A 64 7.86 1.60 -11.68
N ALA A 65 8.28 2.72 -11.09
CA ALA A 65 9.21 2.72 -9.97
C ALA A 65 8.66 1.91 -8.78
N ARG A 66 7.38 2.07 -8.45
CA ARG A 66 6.72 1.30 -7.39
C ARG A 66 6.66 -0.20 -7.69
N ARG A 67 6.55 -0.59 -8.96
CA ARG A 67 6.59 -1.99 -9.39
C ARG A 67 8.00 -2.58 -9.28
N GLU A 68 9.03 -1.81 -9.61
CA GLU A 68 10.43 -2.21 -9.46
C GLU A 68 10.85 -2.27 -7.97
N MET A 69 10.23 -1.48 -7.11
CA MET A 69 10.46 -1.53 -5.67
C MET A 69 10.04 -2.88 -5.10
N THR A 70 11.03 -3.65 -4.64
CA THR A 70 10.77 -4.86 -3.85
C THR A 70 10.13 -4.46 -2.51
N VAL A 71 8.98 -5.06 -2.20
CA VAL A 71 8.36 -4.85 -0.90
C VAL A 71 9.27 -5.45 0.16
N LYS A 72 9.83 -4.61 1.03
CA LYS A 72 10.62 -5.07 2.17
C LYS A 72 9.74 -6.01 2.99
N LYS A 73 10.10 -7.30 3.01
CA LYS A 73 9.37 -8.33 3.77
C LYS A 73 9.27 -7.85 5.22
N ARG A 74 8.05 -7.77 5.75
CA ARG A 74 7.83 -7.48 7.16
C ARG A 74 8.48 -8.60 7.96
N THR A 75 9.51 -8.27 8.73
CA THR A 75 10.08 -9.23 9.68
C THR A 75 9.17 -9.31 10.89
N SER A 76 8.94 -10.52 11.39
CA SER A 76 8.23 -10.69 12.66
C SER A 76 9.01 -9.96 13.76
N THR A 77 8.34 -9.09 14.50
CA THR A 77 8.92 -8.50 15.70
C THR A 77 9.02 -9.57 16.78
N LYS A 78 10.09 -9.51 17.58
CA LYS A 78 10.24 -10.37 18.76
C LYS A 78 9.31 -9.89 19.86
N VAL A 79 8.78 -10.80 20.68
CA VAL A 79 7.96 -10.46 21.84
C VAL A 79 8.75 -9.55 22.80
N PRO A 80 8.21 -8.37 23.18
CA PRO A 80 8.92 -7.41 24.00
C PRO A 80 9.22 -7.98 25.39
N ARG A 81 10.30 -7.50 26.02
CA ARG A 81 10.80 -8.00 27.31
C ARG A 81 9.72 -7.97 28.40
N ARG A 82 8.96 -6.87 28.50
CA ARG A 82 7.84 -6.71 29.45
C ARG A 82 6.83 -7.85 29.39
N GLU A 83 6.56 -8.35 28.19
CA GLU A 83 5.55 -9.38 27.97
C GLU A 83 6.08 -10.75 28.38
N ARG A 84 7.39 -10.98 28.16
CA ARG A 84 8.08 -12.16 28.69
C ARG A 84 8.13 -12.15 30.22
N GLU A 85 8.39 -11.00 30.83
CA GLU A 85 8.40 -10.83 32.30
C GLU A 85 7.02 -11.05 32.92
N LYS A 86 5.95 -10.50 32.34
CA LYS A 86 4.57 -10.76 32.76
C LYS A 86 4.22 -12.25 32.72
N ARG A 87 4.62 -12.97 31.67
CA ARG A 87 4.41 -14.44 31.57
C ARG A 87 5.14 -15.19 32.68
N LEU A 88 6.38 -14.81 32.99
CA LEU A 88 7.16 -15.42 34.08
C LEU A 88 6.52 -15.16 35.45
N LEU A 89 6.09 -13.92 35.70
CA LEU A 89 5.39 -13.54 36.94
C LEU A 89 4.07 -14.31 37.09
N GLY A 90 3.26 -14.41 36.03
CA GLY A 90 2.03 -15.21 36.04
C GLY A 90 2.29 -16.68 36.33
N LYS A 91 3.33 -17.28 35.73
CA LYS A 91 3.73 -18.67 36.02
C LYS A 91 4.16 -18.87 37.48
N LYS A 92 4.93 -17.94 38.04
CA LYS A 92 5.34 -17.98 39.45
C LYS A 92 4.13 -17.95 40.39
N GLY A 93 3.18 -17.04 40.16
CA GLY A 93 1.97 -16.95 40.98
C GLY A 93 1.11 -18.21 40.93
N VAL A 94 1.00 -18.86 39.76
CA VAL A 94 0.30 -20.16 39.64
C VAL A 94 1.04 -21.26 40.40
N ALA A 95 2.37 -21.32 40.30
CA ALA A 95 3.18 -22.31 41.01
C ALA A 95 3.04 -22.18 42.54
N GLU A 96 3.06 -20.94 43.06
CA GLU A 96 2.84 -20.68 44.49
C GLU A 96 1.43 -21.08 44.94
N LYS A 97 0.40 -20.77 44.15
CA LYS A 97 -0.98 -21.20 44.43
C LYS A 97 -1.11 -22.72 44.43
N LYS A 98 -0.46 -23.43 43.51
CA LYS A 98 -0.45 -24.90 43.49
C LYS A 98 0.23 -25.45 44.75
N LYS A 99 1.43 -24.97 45.10
CA LYS A 99 2.12 -25.37 46.34
C LYS A 99 1.25 -25.20 47.58
N ARG A 100 0.56 -24.07 47.72
CA ARG A 100 -0.37 -23.80 48.83
C ARG A 100 -1.62 -24.69 48.84
N ARG A 101 -2.05 -25.20 47.69
CA ARG A 101 -3.18 -26.14 47.57
C ARG A 101 -2.76 -27.59 47.85
N THR A 102 -1.46 -27.89 47.91
CA THR A 102 -0.92 -29.24 48.07
C THR A 102 -0.23 -29.41 49.42
N VAL A 103 -0.99 -29.26 50.53
CA VAL A 103 -0.83 -29.94 51.85
C VAL A 103 -1.94 -29.42 52.80
N PRO A 104 -2.58 -30.25 53.65
CA PRO A 104 -1.94 -31.26 54.52
C PRO A 104 -2.46 -32.70 54.37
N ASP A 105 -1.55 -33.69 54.45
CA ASP A 105 -1.91 -35.04 54.89
C ASP A 105 -2.17 -35.00 56.41
N HIS A 106 -3.25 -35.65 56.81
CA HIS A 106 -3.75 -35.71 58.18
C HIS A 106 -2.85 -36.67 58.99
N GLU A 107 -1.95 -36.17 59.84
CA GLU A 107 -1.24 -37.02 60.79
C GLU A 107 -2.25 -37.52 61.86
N SER A 108 -2.36 -38.84 61.98
CA SER A 108 -3.23 -39.60 62.90
C SER A 108 -2.58 -39.80 64.27
#